data_AF-A0AAD3NHD7-F1
#
_entry.id   AF-A0AAD3NHD7-F1
#
_cell.length_a   1.000
_cell.length_b   1.000
_cell.length_c   1.000
_cell.angle_alpha   90.00
_cell.angle_beta   90.00
_cell.angle_gamma   90.00
#
_symmetry.space_group_name_H-M   'P 1'
#
loop_
_entity.id
_entity.type
_entity.pdbx_description
1 polymer ?
#
loop_
_entity_poly.entity_id
_entity_poly.type
_entity_poly.pdbx_seq_one_letter_code
_entity_poly.pdbx_strand_id
1 'polypeptide(L)'
;MERQTVRLQALRKEKSRDAARSRRGKENFEFYELAKMLPLPGAITSQLDKASIIRLTISYLKMRDFANQGDPPWNLRIEGPPPNTSVKGRMDTGGAKRRDVILTQ
;
A
#
# COMPACT_ATOMS: atom_id res chain seq x y z
N MET A 1 -19.51 2.69 -47.76
CA MET A 1 -18.50 3.18 -46.79
C MET A 1 -18.87 2.85 -45.34
N GLU A 2 -20.08 3.17 -44.89
CA GLU A 2 -20.50 2.98 -43.48
C GLU A 2 -20.52 1.52 -42.97
N ARG A 3 -20.82 0.53 -43.83
CA ARG A 3 -20.73 -0.89 -43.44
C ARG A 3 -19.28 -1.35 -43.15
N GLN A 4 -18.28 -0.74 -43.79
CA GLN A 4 -16.86 -1.07 -43.55
C GLN A 4 -16.36 -0.48 -42.23
N THR A 5 -16.78 0.74 -41.87
CA THR A 5 -16.39 1.37 -40.61
C THR A 5 -16.95 0.64 -39.40
N VAL A 6 -18.21 0.17 -39.47
CA VAL A 6 -18.83 -0.67 -38.42
C VAL A 6 -18.07 -1.99 -38.24
N ARG A 7 -17.70 -2.66 -39.34
CA ARG A 7 -16.91 -3.90 -39.28
C ARG A 7 -15.53 -3.69 -38.65
N LEU A 8 -14.84 -2.60 -39.01
CA LEU A 8 -13.55 -2.25 -38.44
C LEU A 8 -13.66 -1.91 -36.94
N GLN A 9 -14.72 -1.22 -36.52
CA GLN A 9 -14.99 -0.96 -35.11
C GLN A 9 -15.25 -2.26 -34.33
N ALA A 10 -16.02 -3.20 -34.90
CA ALA A 10 -16.27 -4.50 -34.30
C ALA A 10 -14.97 -5.29 -34.09
N LEU A 11 -14.10 -5.34 -35.11
CA LEU A 11 -12.78 -5.99 -35.02
C LEU A 11 -11.87 -5.36 -33.97
N ARG A 12 -11.87 -4.02 -33.86
CA ARG A 12 -11.11 -3.31 -32.82
C ARG A 12 -11.62 -3.64 -31.41
N LYS A 13 -12.93 -3.69 -31.22
CA LYS A 13 -13.55 -4.07 -29.94
C LYS A 13 -13.23 -5.54 -29.60
N GLU A 14 -13.27 -6.42 -30.58
CA GLU A 14 -12.94 -7.84 -30.42
C GLU A 14 -11.48 -8.03 -30.00
N LYS A 15 -10.53 -7.39 -30.68
CA LYS A 15 -9.10 -7.43 -30.31
C LYS A 15 -8.86 -6.92 -28.88
N SER A 16 -9.53 -5.84 -28.48
CA SER A 16 -9.45 -5.31 -27.11
C SER A 16 -10.00 -6.30 -26.08
N ARG A 17 -11.15 -6.93 -26.39
CA ARG A 17 -11.77 -7.96 -25.55
C ARG A 17 -10.85 -9.16 -25.36
N ASP A 18 -10.23 -9.64 -26.44
CA ASP A 18 -9.32 -10.78 -26.37
C ASP A 18 -8.03 -10.43 -25.63
N ALA A 19 -7.50 -9.22 -25.81
CA ALA A 19 -6.36 -8.73 -25.03
C ALA A 19 -6.69 -8.66 -23.52
N ALA A 20 -7.88 -8.17 -23.16
CA ALA A 20 -8.34 -8.12 -21.77
C ALA A 20 -8.53 -9.53 -21.18
N ARG A 21 -9.10 -10.47 -21.96
CA ARG A 21 -9.25 -11.88 -21.56
C ARG A 21 -7.88 -12.54 -21.36
N SER A 22 -6.96 -12.37 -22.30
CA SER A 22 -5.60 -12.91 -22.22
C SER A 22 -4.87 -12.39 -20.97
N ARG A 23 -4.94 -11.09 -20.69
CA ARG A 23 -4.38 -10.50 -19.47
C ARG A 23 -4.96 -11.13 -18.19
N ARG A 24 -6.28 -11.24 -18.10
CA ARG A 24 -6.95 -11.88 -16.94
C ARG A 24 -6.56 -13.35 -16.79
N GLY A 25 -6.47 -14.08 -17.90
CA GLY A 25 -6.06 -15.48 -17.91
C GLY A 25 -4.62 -15.65 -17.41
N LYS A 26 -3.69 -14.83 -17.90
CA LYS A 26 -2.29 -14.84 -17.46
C LYS A 26 -2.17 -14.50 -15.98
N GLU A 27 -2.83 -13.43 -15.52
CA GLU A 27 -2.84 -13.06 -14.11
C GLU A 27 -3.38 -14.21 -13.24
N ASN A 28 -4.51 -14.83 -13.61
CA ASN A 28 -5.03 -16.00 -12.90
C ASN A 28 -4.01 -17.14 -12.82
N PHE A 29 -3.32 -17.45 -13.92
CA PHE A 29 -2.30 -18.48 -13.93
C PHE A 29 -1.16 -18.16 -12.94
N GLU A 30 -0.63 -16.93 -12.96
CA GLU A 30 0.42 -16.50 -12.03
C GLU A 30 -0.04 -16.60 -10.57
N PHE A 31 -1.30 -16.28 -10.27
CA PHE A 31 -1.86 -16.46 -8.92
C PHE A 31 -1.85 -17.92 -8.48
N TYR A 32 -2.22 -18.85 -9.37
CA TYR A 32 -2.20 -20.28 -9.05
C TYR A 32 -0.77 -20.81 -8.88
N GLU A 33 0.17 -20.40 -9.73
CA GLU A 33 1.58 -20.77 -9.57
C GLU A 33 2.16 -20.22 -8.26
N LEU A 34 1.82 -18.98 -7.90
CA LEU A 34 2.20 -18.39 -6.61
C LEU A 34 1.65 -19.20 -5.43
N ALA A 35 0.39 -19.61 -5.49
CA ALA A 35 -0.22 -20.43 -4.44
C ALA A 35 0.47 -21.79 -4.26
N LYS A 36 0.97 -22.40 -5.35
CA LYS A 36 1.73 -23.65 -5.30
C LYS A 36 3.11 -23.51 -4.64
N MET A 37 3.68 -22.31 -4.61
CA MET A 37 4.97 -22.04 -3.95
C MET A 37 4.85 -21.81 -2.44
N LEU A 38 3.64 -21.66 -1.90
CA LEU A 38 3.44 -21.55 -0.46
C LEU A 38 3.79 -22.87 0.24
N PRO A 39 4.32 -22.84 1.48
CA PRO A 39 4.65 -24.04 2.25
C PRO A 39 3.39 -24.69 2.86
N LEU A 40 2.42 -25.00 2.01
CA LEU A 40 1.12 -25.57 2.37
C LEU A 40 0.79 -26.72 1.40
N PRO A 41 0.06 -27.75 1.85
CA PRO A 41 -0.43 -28.81 0.97
C PRO A 41 -1.26 -28.26 -0.20
N GLY A 42 -1.05 -28.81 -1.41
CA GLY A 42 -1.75 -28.39 -2.63
C GLY A 42 -3.28 -28.46 -2.55
N ALA A 43 -3.81 -29.41 -1.76
CA ALA A 43 -5.24 -29.54 -1.50
C ALA A 43 -5.84 -28.27 -0.86
N ILE A 44 -5.07 -27.56 -0.02
CA ILE A 44 -5.50 -26.32 0.65
C ILE A 44 -5.29 -25.13 -0.29
N THR A 45 -4.12 -25.02 -0.91
CA THR A 45 -3.78 -23.86 -1.75
C THR A 45 -4.65 -23.74 -3.00
N SER A 46 -5.18 -24.86 -3.50
CA SER A 46 -6.13 -24.90 -4.62
C SER A 46 -7.49 -24.22 -4.33
N GLN A 47 -7.86 -24.07 -3.06
CA GLN A 47 -9.14 -23.49 -2.65
C GLN A 47 -9.02 -22.03 -2.20
N LEU A 48 -7.80 -21.47 -2.19
CA LEU A 48 -7.57 -20.10 -1.75
C LEU A 48 -8.12 -19.09 -2.76
N ASP A 49 -8.77 -18.05 -2.24
CA ASP A 49 -9.12 -16.88 -3.02
C ASP A 49 -7.88 -16.01 -3.29
N LYS A 50 -7.94 -15.18 -4.34
CA LYS A 50 -6.82 -14.32 -4.78
C LYS A 50 -6.26 -13.43 -3.66
N ALA A 51 -7.13 -12.87 -2.82
CA ALA A 51 -6.68 -11.96 -1.76
C ALA A 51 -5.94 -12.72 -0.65
N SER A 52 -6.44 -13.90 -0.28
CA SER A 52 -5.75 -14.77 0.67
C SER A 52 -4.41 -15.26 0.16
N ILE A 53 -4.27 -15.60 -1.14
CA ILE A 53 -2.97 -15.94 -1.75
C ILE A 53 -1.95 -14.81 -1.52
N ILE A 54 -2.31 -13.55 -1.78
CA ILE A 54 -1.42 -12.41 -1.56
C ILE A 54 -1.06 -12.25 -0.07
N ARG A 55 -2.06 -12.25 0.81
CA ARG A 55 -1.85 -12.06 2.25
C ARG A 55 -0.91 -13.12 2.82
N LEU A 56 -1.14 -14.39 2.47
CA LEU A 56 -0.32 -15.50 2.95
C LEU A 56 1.10 -15.44 2.38
N THR A 57 1.29 -15.11 1.10
CA THR A 57 2.61 -14.91 0.50
C THR A 57 3.38 -13.81 1.20
N ILE A 58 2.77 -12.64 1.43
CA ILE A 58 3.42 -11.54 2.13
C ILE A 58 3.83 -11.96 3.54
N SER A 59 2.92 -12.60 4.29
CA SER A 59 3.21 -13.09 5.64
C SER A 59 4.35 -14.13 5.64
N TYR A 60 4.35 -15.05 4.68
CA TYR A 60 5.39 -16.06 4.54
C TYR A 60 6.77 -15.44 4.31
N LEU A 61 6.90 -14.48 3.40
CA LEU A 61 8.16 -13.79 3.16
C LEU A 61 8.64 -13.04 4.40
N LYS A 62 7.74 -12.27 5.05
CA LYS A 62 8.08 -11.54 6.29
C LYS A 62 8.53 -12.46 7.42
N MET A 63 7.85 -13.59 7.60
CA MET A 63 8.22 -14.58 8.62
C MET A 63 9.54 -15.27 8.30
N ARG A 64 9.81 -15.57 7.03
CA ARG A 64 11.09 -16.15 6.60
C ARG A 64 12.24 -15.18 6.83
N ASP A 65 12.06 -13.91 6.49
CA ASP A 65 13.07 -12.89 6.71
C ASP A 65 13.32 -12.66 8.21
N PHE A 66 12.24 -12.63 9.02
CA PHE A 66 12.34 -12.58 10.47
C PHE A 66 13.10 -13.78 11.06
N ALA A 67 12.78 -15.00 10.62
CA ALA A 67 13.46 -16.20 11.09
C ALA A 67 14.97 -16.20 10.76
N ASN A 68 15.38 -15.54 9.67
CA ASN A 68 16.77 -15.44 9.27
C ASN A 68 17.54 -14.30 9.95
N GLN A 69 16.88 -13.18 10.28
CA GLN A 69 17.53 -11.93 10.75
C GLN A 69 17.27 -11.64 12.25
N GLY A 70 16.25 -12.24 12.85
CA GLY A 70 15.91 -12.09 14.27
C GLY A 70 15.16 -10.79 14.65
N ASP A 71 15.10 -9.80 13.76
CA ASP A 71 14.30 -8.58 13.94
C ASP A 71 13.14 -8.55 12.96
N PRO A 72 11.87 -8.45 13.42
CA PRO A 72 10.77 -8.50 12.50
C PRO A 72 10.58 -7.15 11.80
N PRO A 73 10.29 -7.13 10.48
CA PRO A 73 10.17 -5.90 9.71
C PRO A 73 8.96 -5.02 10.09
N TRP A 74 8.08 -5.49 10.98
CA TRP A 74 7.01 -4.67 11.57
C TRP A 74 7.49 -3.86 12.79
N ASN A 75 8.72 -4.08 13.28
CA ASN A 75 9.29 -3.35 14.41
C ASN A 75 9.98 -2.02 14.05
N LEU A 76 9.97 -1.60 12.78
CA LEU A 76 10.56 -0.32 12.38
C LEU A 76 9.50 0.61 11.79
N ARG A 77 9.15 1.68 12.53
CA ARG A 77 8.47 2.93 12.09
C ARG A 77 6.94 3.06 12.29
N ILE A 78 6.42 2.78 13.49
CA ILE A 78 5.08 3.28 13.91
C ILE A 78 5.16 4.42 14.95
N GLU A 79 6.34 4.80 15.45
CA GLU A 79 6.47 5.92 16.40
C GLU A 79 7.08 7.18 15.77
N GLY A 80 6.24 8.20 15.61
CA GLY A 80 6.67 9.60 15.35
C GLY A 80 5.77 10.39 14.40
N PRO A 81 4.96 11.36 14.91
CA PRO A 81 4.29 12.37 14.09
C PRO A 81 5.30 13.32 13.40
N PRO A 82 4.92 14.01 12.30
CA PRO A 82 5.80 14.92 11.56
C PRO A 82 6.26 16.12 12.40
N PRO A 83 7.39 16.76 12.06
CA PRO A 83 7.91 17.88 12.82
C PRO A 83 7.17 19.16 12.40
N ASN A 84 6.19 19.62 13.20
CA ASN A 84 5.91 21.05 13.40
C ASN A 84 4.70 21.37 14.31
N THR A 85 4.87 22.48 15.05
CA THR A 85 3.87 23.35 15.68
C THR A 85 3.17 22.89 16.97
N SER A 86 3.77 23.21 18.12
CA SER A 86 3.02 23.81 19.23
C SER A 86 3.97 24.55 20.16
N VAL A 87 4.02 25.87 19.96
CA VAL A 87 4.46 26.84 20.96
C VAL A 87 3.62 26.64 22.22
N LYS A 88 4.07 25.80 23.15
CA LYS A 88 3.48 25.73 24.49
C LYS A 88 4.12 26.84 25.32
N GLY A 89 3.45 27.99 25.33
CA GLY A 89 3.69 29.06 26.29
C GLY A 89 3.68 28.49 27.71
N ARG A 90 4.74 28.80 28.47
CA ARG A 90 4.74 28.69 29.93
C ARG A 90 4.86 30.09 30.48
N MET A 91 3.83 30.47 31.24
CA MET A 91 3.75 31.70 32.01
C MET A 91 4.81 31.74 33.12
N ASP A 92 5.50 32.88 33.13
CA ASP A 92 5.85 33.75 34.27
C ASP A 92 6.00 33.15 35.68
N THR A 93 7.21 33.34 36.25
CA THR A 93 7.36 33.83 37.62
C THR A 93 8.62 34.69 37.75
N GLY A 94 8.44 36.01 37.85
CA GLY A 94 9.06 36.78 38.93
C GLY A 94 10.18 37.77 38.57
N GLY A 95 9.90 39.06 38.78
CA GLY A 95 10.83 39.93 39.51
C GLY A 95 11.46 41.12 38.78
N ALA A 96 10.79 42.28 38.94
CA ALA A 96 11.37 43.59 39.29
C ALA A 96 11.89 44.58 38.20
N LYS A 97 11.31 45.81 38.32
CA LYS A 97 11.87 47.17 38.07
C LYS A 97 12.01 47.59 36.59
N ARG A 98 11.53 48.74 36.10
CA ARG A 98 11.07 50.07 36.59
C ARG A 98 10.08 50.61 35.51
N ARG A 99 8.90 51.19 35.79
CA ARG A 99 8.62 52.63 36.09
C ARG A 99 9.40 53.59 35.18
N ASP A 100 8.85 54.55 34.42
CA ASP A 100 7.55 55.22 34.34
C ASP A 100 7.42 55.82 32.90
N VAL A 101 6.21 55.87 32.28
CA VAL A 101 5.39 57.10 31.96
C VAL A 101 6.25 58.21 31.30
N ILE A 102 5.95 58.78 30.12
CA ILE A 102 4.82 59.66 29.78
C ILE A 102 4.70 59.85 28.24
N LEU A 103 3.46 60.06 27.78
CA LEU A 103 3.01 60.58 26.48
C LEU A 103 3.79 61.78 25.92
N THR A 104 3.90 61.86 24.59
CA THR A 104 3.65 63.03 23.70
C THR A 104 3.97 62.58 22.26
N GLN A 105 3.30 62.94 21.17
CA GLN A 105 2.18 63.82 20.85
C GLN A 105 1.58 63.30 19.53
#